data_AF-A0A847S598-F1
#
_entry.id   AF-A0A847S598-F1
#
_cell.length_a   1.000
_cell.length_b   1.000
_cell.length_c   1.000
_cell.angle_alpha   90.00
_cell.angle_beta   90.00
_cell.angle_gamma   90.00
#
_symmetry.space_group_name_H-M   'P 1'
#
loop_
_entity.id
_entity.type
_entity.pdbx_description
1 polymer ?
#
loop_
_entity_poly.entity_id
_entity_poly.type
_entity_poly.pdbx_seq_one_letter_code
_entity_poly.pdbx_strand_id
1 'polypeptide(L)'
;MQQKQVPLSAADAQLLKELEIIPGTYEKTVCSGHLVRLELAENHTLRYYFEDGQFVQAFPLLCMQGSAALPQLTQAAGLVHQPVRLETVRCGADTWLLPVVLYEAHPEVSQEQPILTAARSSLLKDTCLVALVFAIILSVLFYVIGMPEHFSTPAVLLGWTPPALVVGAGLCFMIRRYRHYLKSITHRATIRGIVTEQLQGVINGQDYTWYRIGAQAFYSMQTLPATPGQSLQVTIVTAKDGSRSFRFHTQQDSVAI
;
A
#
# COMPACT_ATOMS: atom_id res chain seq x y z
N MET A 1 33.66 -8.68 1.20
CA MET A 1 32.75 -7.53 1.08
C MET A 1 33.37 -6.51 0.14
N GLN A 2 32.56 -5.85 -0.68
CA GLN A 2 32.99 -4.71 -1.49
C GLN A 2 32.33 -3.44 -0.95
N GLN A 3 33.13 -2.43 -0.62
CA GLN A 3 32.65 -1.09 -0.25
C GLN A 3 32.96 -0.11 -1.37
N LYS A 4 31.97 0.69 -1.75
CA LYS A 4 32.13 1.73 -2.76
C LYS A 4 31.40 3.00 -2.33
N GLN A 5 32.10 4.12 -2.37
CA GLN A 5 31.48 5.44 -2.26
C GLN A 5 30.76 5.79 -3.56
N VAL A 6 29.53 6.27 -3.45
CA VAL A 6 28.66 6.57 -4.60
C VAL A 6 28.06 7.96 -4.40
N PRO A 7 27.91 8.79 -5.46
CA PRO A 7 27.20 10.05 -5.35
C PRO A 7 25.74 9.84 -4.92
N LEU A 8 25.19 10.80 -4.19
CA LEU A 8 23.81 10.76 -3.70
C LEU A 8 22.82 10.85 -4.89
N SER A 9 21.79 10.00 -4.92
CA SER A 9 20.77 10.09 -5.96
C SER A 9 19.71 11.16 -5.64
N ALA A 10 18.93 11.57 -6.64
CA ALA A 10 17.85 12.53 -6.45
C ALA A 10 16.75 12.01 -5.50
N ALA A 11 16.49 10.70 -5.50
CA ALA A 11 15.53 10.06 -4.59
C ALA A 11 16.05 10.06 -3.14
N ASP A 12 17.35 9.80 -2.96
CA ASP A 12 17.99 9.88 -1.64
C ASP A 12 17.94 11.32 -1.09
N ALA A 13 18.20 12.31 -1.94
CA ALA A 13 18.15 13.72 -1.55
C ALA A 13 16.74 14.15 -1.12
N GLN A 14 15.71 13.64 -1.81
CA GLN A 14 14.32 13.92 -1.46
C GLN A 14 13.93 13.27 -0.13
N LEU A 15 14.35 12.02 0.12
CA LEU A 15 14.10 11.31 1.37
C LEU A 15 14.80 11.96 2.56
N LEU A 16 16.05 12.39 2.40
CA LEU A 16 16.78 13.13 3.45
C LEU A 16 16.13 14.48 3.76
N LYS A 17 15.59 15.15 2.74
CA LYS A 17 14.86 16.42 2.89
C LYS A 17 13.53 16.22 3.63
N GLU A 18 12.80 15.14 3.35
CA GLU A 18 11.57 14.78 4.06
C GLU A 18 11.82 14.44 5.53
N LEU A 19 13.02 13.95 5.86
CA LEU A 19 13.46 13.66 7.23
C LEU A 19 14.07 14.88 7.96
N GLU A 20 13.98 16.08 7.39
CA GLU A 20 14.56 17.33 7.93
C GLU A 20 16.07 17.27 8.22
N ILE A 21 16.79 16.38 7.54
CA ILE A 21 18.24 16.24 7.74
C ILE A 21 18.94 17.39 7.00
N ILE A 22 19.62 18.25 7.76
CA ILE A 22 20.25 19.48 7.26
C ILE A 22 21.33 19.14 6.22
N PRO A 23 21.31 19.73 5.02
CA PRO A 23 22.30 19.45 3.99
C PRO A 23 23.75 19.73 4.43
N GLY A 24 24.61 18.71 4.30
CA GLY A 24 26.06 18.70 4.51
C GLY A 24 26.74 17.62 3.65
N THR A 25 28.02 17.30 3.88
CA THR A 25 28.76 16.23 3.18
C THR A 25 28.21 14.85 3.53
N TYR A 26 27.13 14.47 2.86
CA TYR A 26 26.59 13.12 2.93
C TYR A 26 27.48 12.16 2.15
N GLU A 27 28.04 11.18 2.85
CA GLU A 27 28.75 10.07 2.23
C GLU A 27 27.78 8.89 2.11
N LYS A 28 27.43 8.53 0.87
CA LYS A 28 26.70 7.30 0.58
C LYS A 28 27.70 6.18 0.30
N THR A 29 27.59 5.11 1.08
CA THR A 29 28.43 3.91 0.95
C THR A 29 27.56 2.74 0.56
N VAL A 30 27.98 2.00 -0.47
CA VAL A 30 27.36 0.75 -0.87
C VAL A 30 28.25 -0.40 -0.43
N CYS A 31 27.70 -1.30 0.38
CA CYS A 31 28.38 -2.50 0.89
C CYS A 31 27.70 -3.72 0.29
N SER A 32 28.43 -4.60 -0.39
CA SER A 32 27.89 -5.85 -0.94
C SER A 32 28.68 -7.06 -0.46
N GLY A 33 28.00 -8.14 -0.10
CA GLY A 33 28.61 -9.38 0.37
C GLY A 33 27.60 -10.44 0.84
N HIS A 34 28.09 -11.61 1.22
CA HIS A 34 27.26 -12.65 1.83
C HIS A 34 27.07 -12.36 3.31
N LEU A 35 25.82 -12.13 3.70
CA LEU A 35 25.43 -11.89 5.09
C LEU A 35 25.46 -13.21 5.86
N VAL A 36 26.24 -13.31 6.92
CA VAL A 36 26.26 -14.52 7.77
C VAL A 36 25.41 -14.36 9.02
N ARG A 37 25.20 -13.12 9.47
CA ARG A 37 24.51 -12.83 10.73
C ARG A 37 23.96 -11.42 10.76
N LEU A 38 22.75 -11.28 11.27
CA LEU A 38 22.11 -10.00 11.60
C LEU A 38 21.90 -9.94 13.11
N GLU A 39 22.37 -8.90 13.76
CA GLU A 39 22.21 -8.68 15.21
C GLU A 39 21.58 -7.32 15.49
N LEU A 40 20.76 -7.26 16.54
CA LEU A 40 20.36 -6.02 17.17
C LEU A 40 21.45 -5.62 18.17
N ALA A 41 22.10 -4.49 17.92
CA ALA A 41 23.12 -3.95 18.82
C ALA A 41 22.48 -3.26 20.03
N GLU A 42 23.26 -3.10 21.11
CA GLU A 42 22.83 -2.49 22.38
C GLU A 42 22.29 -1.06 22.22
N ASN A 43 22.75 -0.32 21.21
CA ASN A 43 22.29 1.03 20.88
C ASN A 43 21.07 1.06 19.94
N HIS A 44 20.30 -0.03 19.87
CA HIS A 44 19.11 -0.16 19.01
C HIS A 44 19.38 -0.02 17.51
N THR A 45 20.60 -0.34 17.06
CA THR A 45 20.96 -0.35 15.63
C THR A 45 21.05 -1.76 15.08
N LEU A 46 20.95 -1.89 13.76
CA LEU A 46 21.15 -3.17 13.08
C LEU A 46 22.61 -3.34 12.71
N ARG A 47 23.18 -4.50 13.05
CA ARG A 47 24.55 -4.89 12.70
C ARG A 47 24.53 -6.09 11.75
N TYR A 48 25.01 -5.85 10.53
CA TYR A 48 25.11 -6.84 9.45
C TYR A 48 26.54 -7.37 9.40
N TYR A 49 26.76 -8.66 9.68
CA TYR A 49 28.08 -9.30 9.58
C TYR A 49 28.21 -10.09 8.29
N PHE A 50 29.34 -9.92 7.62
CA PHE A 50 29.64 -10.56 6.35
C PHE A 50 30.65 -11.71 6.52
N GLU A 51 30.68 -12.63 5.55
CA GLU A 51 31.59 -13.80 5.56
C GLU A 51 33.07 -13.46 5.76
N ASP A 52 33.51 -12.27 5.34
CA ASP A 52 34.89 -11.80 5.48
C ASP A 52 35.20 -11.21 6.86
N GLY A 53 34.27 -11.31 7.81
CA GLY A 53 34.41 -10.81 9.17
C GLY A 53 34.15 -9.31 9.32
N GLN A 54 33.86 -8.58 8.24
CA GLN A 54 33.48 -7.17 8.30
C GLN A 54 32.02 -7.02 8.73
N PHE A 55 31.69 -5.86 9.31
CA PHE A 55 30.31 -5.55 9.65
C PHE A 55 29.92 -4.12 9.28
N VAL A 56 28.62 -3.92 9.06
CA VAL A 56 28.00 -2.61 8.85
C VAL A 56 26.96 -2.40 9.95
N GLN A 57 27.03 -1.25 10.63
CA GLN A 57 26.10 -0.89 11.70
C GLN A 57 25.36 0.40 11.32
N ALA A 58 24.03 0.37 11.31
CA ALA A 58 23.21 1.51 10.89
C ALA A 58 21.77 1.46 11.45
N PHE A 59 21.11 2.62 11.49
CA PHE A 59 19.69 2.74 11.78
C PHE A 59 18.85 2.49 10.52
N PRO A 60 17.86 1.59 10.54
CA PRO A 60 16.98 1.41 9.41
C PRO A 60 16.07 2.63 9.24
N LEU A 61 15.91 3.09 8.00
CA LEU A 61 14.90 4.09 7.66
C LEU A 61 13.56 3.39 7.45
N LEU A 62 12.64 3.59 8.40
CA LEU A 62 11.32 2.98 8.41
C LEU A 62 10.28 3.96 7.90
N CYS A 63 9.42 3.53 6.98
CA CYS A 63 8.34 4.36 6.46
C CYS A 63 7.22 4.44 7.52
N MET A 64 7.05 5.62 8.12
CA MET A 64 5.97 5.93 9.08
C MET A 64 5.27 7.20 8.62
N GLN A 65 3.93 7.19 8.58
CA GLN A 65 3.18 8.41 8.30
C GLN A 65 3.34 9.39 9.47
N GLY A 66 4.03 10.51 9.26
CA GLY A 66 4.01 11.65 10.17
C GLY A 66 4.96 11.60 11.37
N SER A 67 6.02 10.78 11.35
CA SER A 67 7.06 10.86 12.39
C SER A 67 8.47 10.74 11.80
N ALA A 68 9.33 11.69 12.14
CA ALA A 68 10.76 11.70 11.80
C ALA A 68 11.63 11.05 12.89
N ALA A 69 11.04 10.45 13.94
CA ALA A 69 11.79 9.87 15.05
C ALA A 69 12.44 8.54 14.67
N LEU A 70 13.70 8.35 15.08
CA LEU A 70 14.38 7.06 14.97
C LEU A 70 13.72 6.04 15.93
N PRO A 71 13.35 4.84 15.45
CA PRO A 71 12.73 3.82 16.27
C PRO A 71 13.72 3.24 17.29
N GLN A 72 13.22 2.93 18.49
CA GLN A 72 13.94 2.08 19.44
C GLN A 72 13.66 0.62 19.09
N LEU A 73 14.54 0.00 18.32
CA LEU A 73 14.40 -1.40 17.94
C LEU A 73 14.56 -2.31 19.17
N THR A 74 13.64 -3.27 19.29
CA THR A 74 13.58 -4.27 20.37
C THR A 74 13.82 -5.68 19.84
N GLN A 75 13.53 -5.93 18.57
CA GLN A 75 13.79 -7.22 17.93
C GLN A 75 14.20 -7.02 16.46
N ALA A 76 15.11 -7.86 15.98
CA ALA A 76 15.47 -7.93 14.57
C ALA A 76 15.72 -9.39 14.17
N ALA A 77 15.14 -9.80 13.05
CA ALA A 77 15.37 -11.08 12.42
C ALA A 77 15.51 -10.87 10.90
N GLY A 78 16.39 -11.63 10.25
CA GLY A 78 16.65 -11.51 8.82
C GLY A 78 17.12 -12.82 8.22
N LEU A 79 17.13 -12.88 6.89
CA LEU A 79 17.66 -14.02 6.15
C LEU A 79 19.19 -14.03 6.21
N VAL A 80 19.76 -15.11 6.73
CA VAL A 80 21.21 -15.32 6.78
C VAL A 80 21.68 -16.20 5.64
N HIS A 81 22.98 -16.15 5.35
CA HIS A 81 23.68 -16.85 4.26
C HIS A 81 23.16 -16.50 2.86
N GLN A 82 22.82 -15.23 2.65
CA GLN A 82 22.35 -14.72 1.36
C GLN A 82 23.25 -13.57 0.87
N PRO A 83 23.40 -13.38 -0.45
CA PRO A 83 24.03 -12.19 -1.00
C PRO A 83 23.14 -10.97 -0.74
N VAL A 84 23.71 -9.97 -0.07
CA VAL A 84 23.03 -8.74 0.33
C VAL A 84 23.84 -7.53 -0.12
N ARG A 85 23.13 -6.52 -0.63
CA ARG A 85 23.64 -5.18 -0.89
C ARG A 85 22.96 -4.17 0.03
N LEU A 86 23.77 -3.47 0.82
CA LEU A 86 23.36 -2.40 1.73
C LEU A 86 23.76 -1.06 1.14
N GLU A 87 22.89 -0.07 1.23
CA GLU A 87 23.26 1.32 0.99
C GLU A 87 23.09 2.08 2.30
N THR A 88 24.18 2.63 2.80
CA THR A 88 24.20 3.47 4.01
C THR A 88 24.50 4.91 3.64
N VAL A 89 23.92 5.83 4.42
CA VAL A 89 24.15 7.27 4.29
C VAL A 89 24.58 7.79 5.66
N ARG A 90 25.73 8.48 5.69
CA ARG A 90 26.20 9.11 6.92
C ARG A 90 25.41 10.40 7.20
N CYS A 91 24.85 10.50 8.40
CA CYS A 91 24.14 11.65 8.91
C CYS A 91 24.93 12.23 10.11
N GLY A 92 25.69 13.29 9.90
CA GLY A 92 26.58 13.85 10.94
C GLY A 92 27.85 13.01 11.15
N ALA A 93 28.48 13.14 12.33
CA ALA A 93 29.77 12.49 12.59
C ALA A 93 29.62 10.98 12.80
N ASP A 94 28.61 10.52 13.53
CA ASP A 94 28.61 9.14 14.05
C ASP A 94 27.36 8.32 13.66
N THR A 95 26.38 8.94 13.00
CA THR A 95 25.12 8.26 12.68
C THR A 95 25.13 7.75 11.24
N TRP A 96 24.93 6.45 11.08
CA TRP A 96 24.71 5.83 9.77
C TRP A 96 23.24 5.46 9.64
N LEU A 97 22.64 5.91 8.55
CA LEU A 97 21.27 5.58 8.16
C LEU A 97 21.33 4.51 7.08
N LEU A 98 20.37 3.59 7.09
CA LEU A 98 20.26 2.48 6.15
C LEU A 98 18.98 2.67 5.32
N PRO A 99 19.04 3.46 4.23
CA PRO A 99 17.93 3.64 3.31
C PRO A 99 17.56 2.36 2.54
N VAL A 100 18.54 1.56 2.13
CA VAL A 100 18.31 0.44 1.19
C VAL A 100 19.02 -0.83 1.66
N VAL A 101 18.28 -1.94 1.60
CA VAL A 101 18.77 -3.30 1.83
C VAL A 101 18.18 -4.20 0.76
N LEU A 102 19.04 -4.83 -0.04
CA LEU A 102 18.68 -5.65 -1.18
C LEU A 102 19.19 -7.08 -0.98
N TYR A 103 18.29 -8.05 -0.88
CA TYR A 103 18.64 -9.47 -0.93
C TYR A 103 18.67 -9.90 -2.40
N GLU A 104 19.86 -10.02 -2.97
CA GLU A 104 20.05 -10.16 -4.43
C GLU A 104 19.41 -11.45 -4.98
N ALA A 105 19.37 -12.52 -4.17
CA ALA A 105 18.74 -13.78 -4.52
C ALA A 105 17.19 -13.76 -4.46
N HIS A 106 16.60 -12.75 -3.84
CA HIS A 106 15.16 -12.67 -3.57
C HIS A 106 14.59 -11.32 -3.99
N PRO A 107 14.58 -10.98 -5.29
CA PRO A 107 13.95 -9.75 -5.76
C PRO A 107 12.44 -9.79 -5.48
N GLU A 108 11.85 -8.63 -5.19
CA GLU A 108 10.39 -8.51 -5.12
C GLU A 108 9.77 -8.38 -6.51
N VAL A 109 8.53 -8.83 -6.65
CA VAL A 109 7.72 -8.60 -7.84
C VAL A 109 6.60 -7.63 -7.48
N SER A 110 6.67 -6.42 -8.02
CA SER A 110 5.61 -5.42 -7.90
C SER A 110 4.74 -5.44 -9.16
N GLN A 111 3.45 -5.71 -8.98
CA GLN A 111 2.45 -5.63 -10.04
C GLN A 111 1.47 -4.51 -9.70
N GLU A 112 1.58 -3.40 -10.44
CA GLU A 112 0.58 -2.34 -10.39
C GLU A 112 -0.60 -2.71 -11.29
N GLN A 113 -1.78 -2.85 -10.70
CA GLN A 113 -3.02 -3.01 -11.44
C GLN A 113 -3.69 -1.64 -11.52
N PRO A 114 -3.66 -0.97 -12.69
CA PRO A 114 -4.47 0.21 -12.89
C PRO A 114 -5.95 -0.16 -12.74
N ILE A 115 -6.77 0.83 -12.35
CA ILE A 115 -8.21 0.71 -12.13
C ILE A 115 -8.83 -0.24 -13.16
N LEU A 116 -9.48 -1.31 -12.68
CA LEU A 116 -10.22 -2.27 -13.51
C LEU A 116 -11.25 -1.51 -14.36
N THR A 117 -10.87 -1.16 -15.59
CA THR A 117 -11.75 -0.61 -16.62
C THR A 117 -12.93 -1.56 -16.88
N ALA A 118 -12.73 -2.86 -16.66
CA ALA A 118 -13.77 -3.89 -16.69
C ALA A 118 -14.92 -3.63 -15.70
N ALA A 119 -14.63 -3.25 -14.45
CA ALA A 119 -15.65 -2.94 -13.44
C ALA A 119 -16.40 -1.65 -13.77
N ARG A 120 -15.72 -0.63 -14.32
CA ARG A 120 -16.39 0.58 -14.84
C ARG A 120 -17.33 0.25 -15.99
N SER A 121 -16.91 -0.62 -16.92
CA SER A 121 -17.69 -0.95 -18.11
C SER A 121 -18.94 -1.79 -17.81
N SER A 122 -18.86 -2.77 -16.89
CA SER A 122 -20.04 -3.55 -16.49
C SER A 122 -21.00 -2.69 -15.66
N LEU A 123 -20.48 -1.89 -14.72
CA LEU A 123 -21.30 -0.97 -13.93
C LEU A 123 -21.97 0.11 -14.79
N LEU A 124 -21.30 0.64 -15.82
CA LEU A 124 -21.90 1.57 -16.77
C LEU A 124 -23.00 0.89 -17.59
N LYS A 125 -22.78 -0.35 -18.06
CA LYS A 125 -23.79 -1.14 -18.77
C LYS A 125 -25.01 -1.41 -17.91
N ASP A 126 -24.82 -1.86 -16.67
CA ASP A 126 -25.91 -2.14 -15.73
C ASP A 126 -26.67 -0.86 -15.35
N THR A 127 -25.95 0.24 -15.12
CA THR A 127 -26.57 1.54 -14.83
C THR A 127 -27.33 2.10 -16.04
N CYS A 128 -26.78 1.93 -17.25
CA CYS A 128 -27.43 2.36 -18.50
C CYS A 128 -28.67 1.52 -18.81
N LEU A 129 -28.59 0.20 -18.63
CA LEU A 129 -29.72 -0.72 -18.82
C LEU A 129 -30.86 -0.38 -17.85
N VAL A 130 -30.54 -0.12 -16.58
CA VAL A 130 -31.54 0.28 -15.59
C VAL A 130 -32.12 1.66 -15.92
N ALA A 131 -31.29 2.64 -16.31
CA ALA A 131 -31.78 3.94 -16.77
C ALA A 131 -32.71 3.83 -17.99
N LEU A 132 -32.42 2.91 -18.92
CA LEU A 132 -33.24 2.62 -20.09
C LEU A 132 -34.59 2.00 -19.71
N VAL A 133 -34.60 1.00 -18.81
CA VAL A 133 -35.84 0.43 -18.27
C VAL A 133 -36.69 1.52 -17.59
N PHE A 134 -36.06 2.41 -16.82
CA PHE A 134 -36.76 3.54 -16.20
C PHE A 134 -37.29 4.55 -17.22
N ALA A 135 -36.55 4.84 -18.30
CA ALA A 135 -37.01 5.72 -19.39
C ALA A 135 -38.23 5.14 -20.11
N ILE A 136 -38.27 3.82 -20.32
CA ILE A 136 -39.43 3.12 -20.89
C ILE A 136 -40.63 3.27 -19.96
N ILE A 137 -40.47 3.03 -18.65
CA ILE A 137 -41.56 3.18 -17.67
C ILE A 137 -42.09 4.62 -17.64
N LEU A 138 -41.20 5.62 -17.63
CA LEU A 138 -41.57 7.04 -17.69
C LEU A 138 -42.28 7.41 -19.00
N SER A 139 -41.85 6.86 -20.14
CA SER A 139 -42.49 7.08 -21.43
C SER A 139 -43.89 6.46 -21.49
N VAL A 140 -44.08 5.26 -20.93
CA VAL A 140 -45.39 4.61 -20.81
C VAL A 140 -46.29 5.43 -19.89
N LEU A 141 -45.77 5.91 -18.76
CA LEU A 141 -46.49 6.80 -17.85
C LEU A 141 -46.91 8.11 -18.54
N PHE A 142 -46.03 8.72 -19.33
CA PHE A 142 -46.33 9.94 -20.07
C PHE A 142 -47.40 9.72 -21.16
N TYR A 143 -47.35 8.59 -21.87
CA TYR A 143 -48.35 8.24 -22.87
C TYR A 143 -49.76 8.09 -22.27
N VAL A 144 -49.87 7.49 -21.07
CA VAL A 144 -51.14 7.36 -20.34
C VAL A 144 -51.68 8.72 -19.88
N ILE A 145 -50.81 9.65 -19.47
CA ILE A 145 -51.19 11.04 -19.12
C ILE A 145 -51.67 11.81 -20.36
N GLY A 146 -51.12 11.50 -21.54
CA GLY A 146 -51.49 12.10 -22.83
C GLY A 146 -52.87 11.70 -23.37
N MET A 147 -53.63 10.86 -22.64
CA MET A 147 -55.04 10.57 -22.92
C MET A 147 -55.96 11.29 -21.91
N PRO A 148 -56.16 12.62 -22.06
CA PRO A 148 -56.89 13.44 -21.09
C PRO A 148 -58.41 13.16 -21.05
N GLU A 149 -58.95 12.40 -22.01
CA GLU A 149 -60.39 12.19 -22.15
C GLU A 149 -61.00 11.18 -21.16
N HIS A 150 -60.18 10.47 -20.36
CA HIS A 150 -60.66 9.36 -19.53
C HIS A 150 -60.53 9.55 -18.01
N PHE A 151 -59.75 10.53 -17.52
CA PHE A 151 -59.48 10.65 -16.08
C PHE A 151 -59.39 12.09 -15.59
N SER A 152 -59.94 12.36 -14.40
CA SER A 152 -59.84 13.67 -13.75
C SER A 152 -58.42 13.92 -13.22
N THR A 153 -57.91 15.14 -13.42
CA THR A 153 -56.56 15.60 -13.03
C THR A 153 -56.12 15.18 -11.61
N PRO A 154 -56.96 15.27 -10.55
CA PRO A 154 -56.58 14.82 -9.20
C PRO A 154 -56.48 13.29 -9.04
N ALA A 155 -57.29 12.50 -9.78
CA ALA A 155 -57.21 11.04 -9.77
C ALA A 155 -55.94 10.55 -10.48
N VAL A 156 -55.54 11.25 -11.55
CA VAL A 156 -54.25 11.04 -12.22
C VAL A 156 -53.13 11.33 -11.20
N LEU A 157 -53.14 12.49 -10.55
CA LEU A 157 -52.18 12.93 -9.52
C LEU A 157 -51.96 11.94 -8.36
N LEU A 158 -53.05 11.42 -7.78
CA LEU A 158 -52.97 10.48 -6.65
C LEU A 158 -52.56 9.07 -7.08
N GLY A 159 -52.89 8.65 -8.31
CA GLY A 159 -52.48 7.37 -8.85
C GLY A 159 -51.00 7.33 -9.28
N TRP A 160 -50.44 8.46 -9.75
CA TRP A 160 -49.09 8.49 -10.32
C TRP A 160 -47.98 8.90 -9.35
N THR A 161 -48.31 9.63 -8.28
CA THR A 161 -47.31 10.08 -7.30
C THR A 161 -46.55 8.93 -6.63
N PRO A 162 -47.18 7.80 -6.22
CA PRO A 162 -46.43 6.68 -5.64
C PRO A 162 -45.46 6.00 -6.64
N PRO A 163 -45.86 5.64 -7.88
CA PRO A 163 -44.93 5.10 -8.88
C PRO A 163 -43.74 6.04 -9.19
N ALA A 164 -44.00 7.34 -9.36
CA ALA A 164 -42.94 8.31 -9.64
C ALA A 164 -41.96 8.47 -8.46
N LEU A 165 -42.46 8.44 -7.21
CA LEU A 165 -41.63 8.46 -6.01
C LEU A 165 -40.76 7.21 -5.88
N VAL A 166 -41.31 6.02 -6.17
CA VAL A 166 -40.56 4.76 -6.15
C VAL A 166 -39.44 4.78 -7.19
N VAL A 167 -39.72 5.29 -8.39
CA VAL A 167 -38.72 5.46 -9.46
C VAL A 167 -37.63 6.47 -9.05
N GLY A 168 -38.02 7.63 -8.53
CA GLY A 168 -37.08 8.66 -8.07
C GLY A 168 -36.18 8.18 -6.92
N ALA A 169 -36.75 7.46 -5.96
CA ALA A 169 -36.00 6.87 -4.85
C ALA A 169 -35.01 5.80 -5.32
N GLY A 170 -35.43 4.94 -6.26
CA GLY A 170 -34.58 3.91 -6.87
C GLY A 170 -33.36 4.51 -7.59
N LEU A 171 -33.56 5.59 -8.36
CA LEU A 171 -32.49 6.31 -9.04
C LEU A 171 -31.50 6.95 -8.05
N CYS A 172 -32.01 7.61 -7.01
CA CYS A 172 -31.19 8.18 -5.94
C CYS A 172 -30.35 7.12 -5.22
N PHE A 173 -30.92 5.95 -4.92
CA PHE A 173 -30.20 4.85 -4.29
C PHE A 173 -29.09 4.29 -5.18
N MET A 174 -29.37 4.09 -6.48
CA MET A 174 -28.41 3.63 -7.46
C MET A 174 -27.23 4.61 -7.63
N ILE A 175 -27.50 5.91 -7.78
CA ILE A 175 -26.46 6.94 -7.88
C ILE A 175 -25.62 6.99 -6.59
N ARG A 176 -26.26 6.87 -5.42
CA ARG A 176 -25.56 6.85 -4.14
C ARG A 176 -24.67 5.62 -4.00
N ARG A 177 -25.15 4.44 -4.38
CA ARG A 177 -24.38 3.19 -4.41
C ARG A 177 -23.22 3.28 -5.41
N TYR A 178 -23.47 3.77 -6.62
CA TYR A 178 -22.46 3.99 -7.66
C TYR A 178 -21.35 4.93 -7.20
N ARG A 179 -21.71 6.08 -6.59
CA ARG A 179 -20.74 7.01 -5.98
C ARG A 179 -19.95 6.35 -4.86
N HIS A 180 -20.56 5.46 -4.09
CA HIS A 180 -19.88 4.75 -3.00
C HIS A 180 -18.87 3.72 -3.52
N TYR A 181 -19.21 2.96 -4.56
CA TYR A 181 -18.33 1.97 -5.19
C TYR A 181 -17.20 2.61 -6.00
N LEU A 182 -17.45 3.73 -6.68
CA LEU A 182 -16.39 4.47 -7.38
C LEU A 182 -15.45 5.21 -6.43
N LYS A 183 -15.93 5.61 -5.25
CA LYS A 183 -15.08 6.24 -4.23
C LYS A 183 -14.11 5.26 -3.57
N SER A 184 -14.38 3.96 -3.58
CA SER A 184 -13.65 3.00 -2.76
C SER A 184 -12.42 2.36 -3.42
N ILE A 185 -12.16 2.56 -4.72
CA ILE A 185 -11.06 1.86 -5.40
C ILE A 185 -10.35 2.80 -6.38
N THR A 186 -9.13 3.22 -6.05
CA THR A 186 -8.36 4.13 -6.91
C THR A 186 -7.05 3.56 -7.42
N HIS A 187 -6.26 2.80 -6.67
CA HIS A 187 -5.12 2.06 -7.24
C HIS A 187 -4.86 0.79 -6.43
N ARG A 188 -4.66 -0.35 -7.09
CA ARG A 188 -4.28 -1.60 -6.45
C ARG A 188 -2.87 -1.97 -6.90
N ALA A 189 -1.90 -1.93 -5.98
CA ALA A 189 -0.60 -2.55 -6.20
C ALA A 189 -0.58 -3.90 -5.48
N THR A 190 0.01 -4.91 -6.09
CA THR A 190 0.23 -6.22 -5.46
C THR A 190 1.71 -6.52 -5.51
N ILE A 191 2.29 -6.68 -4.34
CA ILE A 191 3.70 -6.98 -4.15
C ILE A 191 3.79 -8.43 -3.69
N ARG A 192 4.66 -9.21 -4.33
CA ARG A 192 4.89 -10.61 -4.00
C ARG A 192 6.38 -10.83 -3.80
N GLY A 193 6.72 -11.55 -2.75
CA GLY A 193 8.11 -11.91 -2.49
C GLY A 193 8.25 -12.77 -1.25
N ILE A 194 9.50 -12.95 -0.84
CA ILE A 194 9.85 -13.62 0.41
C ILE A 194 10.09 -12.54 1.47
N VAL A 195 9.62 -12.77 2.70
CA VAL A 195 9.97 -11.93 3.84
C VAL A 195 11.47 -12.06 4.09
N THR A 196 12.20 -10.97 3.94
CA THR A 196 13.66 -10.97 4.07
C THR A 196 14.09 -10.48 5.45
N GLU A 197 13.34 -9.57 6.06
CA GLU A 197 13.60 -9.03 7.40
C GLU A 197 12.29 -8.80 8.17
N GLN A 198 12.38 -8.96 9.48
CA GLN A 198 11.34 -8.60 10.45
C GLN A 198 11.99 -7.78 11.56
N LEU A 199 11.49 -6.57 11.77
CA LEU A 199 11.96 -5.65 12.81
C LEU A 199 10.80 -5.33 13.75
N GLN A 200 11.04 -5.32 15.05
CA GLN A 200 10.11 -4.79 16.05
C GLN A 200 10.77 -3.65 16.81
N GLY A 201 9.97 -2.66 17.19
CA GLY A 201 10.48 -1.53 17.95
C GLY A 201 9.39 -0.59 18.42
N VAL A 202 9.81 0.37 19.24
CA VAL A 202 8.93 1.35 19.87
C VAL A 202 9.14 2.72 19.25
N ILE A 203 8.04 3.39 18.89
CA ILE A 203 8.02 4.79 18.48
C ILE A 203 6.94 5.50 19.29
N ASN A 204 7.29 6.60 19.97
CA ASN A 204 6.36 7.39 20.78
C ASN A 204 5.55 6.54 21.80
N GLY A 205 6.16 5.50 22.36
CA GLY A 205 5.54 4.60 23.33
C GLY A 205 4.57 3.57 22.74
N GLN A 206 4.53 3.41 21.42
CA GLN A 206 3.75 2.38 20.73
C GLN A 206 4.65 1.37 20.04
N ASP A 207 4.28 0.10 20.14
CA ASP A 207 4.98 -1.00 19.50
C ASP A 207 4.58 -1.13 18.02
N TYR A 208 5.58 -1.27 17.17
CA TYR A 208 5.42 -1.47 15.75
C TYR A 208 6.24 -2.67 15.30
N THR A 209 5.70 -3.43 14.36
CA THR A 209 6.46 -4.46 13.64
C THR A 209 6.51 -4.09 12.16
N TRP A 210 7.70 -4.22 11.57
CA TRP A 210 7.96 -3.95 10.17
C TRP A 210 8.50 -5.19 9.49
N TYR A 211 8.00 -5.44 8.28
CA TYR A 211 8.42 -6.56 7.44
C TYR A 211 9.02 -6.01 6.16
N ARG A 212 10.20 -6.50 5.78
CA ARG A 212 10.79 -6.28 4.46
C ARG A 212 10.46 -7.45 3.56
N ILE A 213 10.07 -7.16 2.32
CA ILE A 213 9.75 -8.17 1.31
C ILE A 213 10.69 -7.98 0.14
N GLY A 214 11.54 -8.97 -0.13
CA GLY A 214 12.55 -8.91 -1.17
C GLY A 214 13.48 -7.69 -1.08
N ALA A 215 13.41 -6.83 -2.11
CA ALA A 215 14.37 -5.76 -2.38
C ALA A 215 14.01 -4.38 -1.80
N GLN A 216 12.73 -4.00 -1.67
CA GLN A 216 12.37 -2.66 -1.18
C GLN A 216 11.13 -2.64 -0.26
N ALA A 217 11.04 -1.53 0.47
CA ALA A 217 10.04 -1.13 1.46
C ALA A 217 9.83 -2.02 2.71
N PHE A 218 9.87 -1.36 3.87
CA PHE A 218 9.33 -1.90 5.11
C PHE A 218 7.81 -1.64 5.15
N TYR A 219 7.04 -2.68 5.42
CA TYR A 219 5.61 -2.60 5.64
C TYR A 219 5.31 -2.78 7.12
N SER A 220 4.71 -1.76 7.75
CA SER A 220 4.33 -1.82 9.16
C SER A 220 3.00 -2.56 9.33
N MET A 221 2.93 -3.48 10.30
CA MET A 221 1.71 -4.19 10.67
C MET A 221 1.76 -4.65 12.13
N GLN A 222 0.62 -4.66 12.82
CA GLN A 222 0.55 -5.11 14.22
C GLN A 222 0.68 -6.63 14.38
N THR A 223 0.18 -7.42 13.43
CA THR A 223 0.16 -8.89 13.54
C THR A 223 0.30 -9.56 12.18
N LEU A 224 1.51 -9.97 11.83
CA LEU A 224 1.76 -10.85 10.70
C LEU A 224 2.50 -12.08 11.26
N PRO A 225 2.03 -13.31 11.05
CA PRO A 225 2.75 -14.50 11.53
C PRO A 225 3.97 -14.84 10.65
N ALA A 226 4.25 -14.05 9.61
CA ALA A 226 5.29 -14.39 8.65
C ALA A 226 6.70 -14.14 9.20
N THR A 227 7.52 -15.17 9.21
CA THR A 227 8.93 -15.08 9.59
C THR A 227 9.82 -14.92 8.34
N PRO A 228 11.06 -14.41 8.49
CA PRO A 228 12.02 -14.39 7.39
C PRO A 228 12.14 -15.76 6.71
N GLY A 229 12.06 -15.79 5.38
CA GLY A 229 12.06 -16.99 4.55
C GLY A 229 10.69 -17.47 4.09
N GLN A 230 9.59 -16.91 4.61
CA GLN A 230 8.24 -17.24 4.17
C GLN A 230 7.79 -16.34 3.02
N SER A 231 7.02 -16.90 2.07
CA SER A 231 6.42 -16.12 0.99
C SER A 231 5.25 -15.28 1.51
N LEU A 232 5.18 -14.03 1.05
CA LEU A 232 4.15 -13.07 1.42
C LEU A 232 3.67 -12.30 0.19
N GLN A 233 2.35 -12.11 0.09
CA GLN A 233 1.75 -11.21 -0.88
C GLN A 233 1.08 -10.04 -0.15
N VAL A 234 1.41 -8.81 -0.56
CA VAL A 234 0.82 -7.57 -0.05
C VAL A 234 0.01 -6.90 -1.14
N THR A 235 -1.27 -6.71 -0.90
CA THR A 235 -2.13 -5.86 -1.71
C THR A 235 -2.21 -4.48 -1.06
N ILE A 236 -1.74 -3.45 -1.75
CA ILE A 236 -1.87 -2.05 -1.36
C ILE A 236 -3.03 -1.45 -2.14
N VAL A 237 -4.04 -0.94 -1.43
CA VAL A 237 -5.15 -0.20 -2.04
C VAL A 237 -5.02 1.26 -1.65
N THR A 238 -4.76 2.12 -2.64
CA THR A 238 -4.71 3.57 -2.46
C THR A 238 -6.06 4.16 -2.80
N ALA A 239 -6.63 4.91 -1.87
CA ALA A 239 -7.88 5.67 -2.00
C ALA A 239 -7.63 7.05 -2.66
N LYS A 240 -8.71 7.71 -3.11
CA LYS A 240 -8.61 8.96 -3.89
C LYS A 240 -8.03 10.12 -3.07
N ASP A 241 -8.20 10.06 -1.75
CA ASP A 241 -7.65 11.00 -0.78
C ASP A 241 -6.16 10.75 -0.47
N GLY A 242 -5.54 9.75 -1.12
CA GLY A 242 -4.14 9.37 -0.90
C GLY A 242 -3.95 8.41 0.28
N SER A 243 -5.01 8.08 1.03
CA SER A 243 -4.92 7.08 2.10
C SER A 243 -4.61 5.70 1.51
N ARG A 244 -3.80 4.92 2.22
CA ARG A 244 -3.37 3.57 1.78
C ARG A 244 -3.86 2.54 2.79
N SER A 245 -4.46 1.48 2.29
CA SER A 245 -4.79 0.30 3.08
C SER A 245 -3.98 -0.90 2.57
N PHE A 246 -3.50 -1.72 3.49
CA PHE A 246 -2.64 -2.85 3.21
C PHE A 246 -3.40 -4.13 3.56
N ARG A 247 -3.39 -5.11 2.64
CA ARG A 247 -3.92 -6.46 2.88
C ARG A 247 -2.82 -7.46 2.62
N PHE A 248 -2.52 -8.29 3.59
CA PHE A 248 -1.45 -9.27 3.53
C PHE A 248 -2.06 -10.66 3.36
N HIS A 249 -1.46 -11.48 2.51
CA HIS A 249 -1.90 -12.82 2.19
C HIS A 249 -0.70 -13.76 2.33
N THR A 250 -0.79 -14.75 3.21
CA THR A 250 0.20 -15.82 3.33
C THR A 250 -0.14 -16.94 2.35
N GLN A 251 0.85 -17.76 1.98
CA GLN A 251 0.65 -18.84 1.02
C GLN A 251 -0.41 -19.87 1.47
N GLN A 252 -0.65 -20.01 2.77
CA GLN A 252 -1.70 -20.90 3.30
C GLN A 252 -3.10 -20.51 2.80
N ASP A 253 -3.37 -19.21 2.58
CA ASP A 253 -4.67 -18.74 2.06
C ASP A 253 -4.79 -18.88 0.53
N SER A 254 -3.71 -19.24 -0.17
CA SER A 254 -3.65 -19.26 -1.64
C SER A 254 -4.07 -20.60 -2.24
N VAL A 255 -4.27 -21.64 -1.41
CA VAL A 255 -4.63 -23.00 -1.85
C VAL A 255 -6.16 -23.22 -1.82
N ALA A 256 -6.93 -22.23 -1.37
CA ALA A 256 -8.40 -22.28 -1.34
C ALA A 256 -9.02 -21.34 -2.38
N ILE A 257 -8.79 -21.61 -3.68
CA ILE A 257 -9.67 -21.17 -4.78
C ILE A 257 -9.81 -22.33 -5.75
#